data_AF-A0A8T5BNQ6-F1
#
_entry.id   AF-A0A8T5BNQ6-F1
#
_cell.length_a   1.000
_cell.length_b   1.000
_cell.length_c   1.000
_cell.angle_alpha   90.00
_cell.angle_beta   90.00
_cell.angle_gamma   90.00
#
_symmetry.space_group_name_H-M   'P 1'
#
loop_
_entity.id
_entity.type
_entity.pdbx_description
1 polymer ?
#
loop_
_entity_poly.entity_id
_entity_poly.type
_entity_poly.pdbx_seq_one_letter_code
_entity_poly.pdbx_strand_id
1 'polypeptide(L)' 'KIRENLAAEILDVCLYNAIKKYGTEKVCEINVTGKTIEEVTQEILETMEGKRKCRTRIVDWLGKLYAEEKIDDFLKDF' A
#
# COMPACT_ATOMS: atom_id res chain seq x y z
N LYS A 1 -4.86 16.53 6.75
CA LYS A 1 -3.59 15.85 6.38
C LYS A 1 -3.46 14.47 7.00
N ILE A 2 -3.20 14.29 8.31
CA ILE A 2 -2.97 12.93 8.86
C ILE A 2 -4.18 12.01 8.66
N ARG A 3 -5.40 12.47 9.03
CA ARG A 3 -6.63 11.67 8.88
C ARG A 3 -6.96 11.34 7.42
N GLU A 4 -6.92 12.33 6.55
CA GLU A 4 -7.20 12.15 5.11
C GLU A 4 -6.20 11.20 4.45
N ASN A 5 -4.90 11.33 4.76
CA ASN A 5 -3.88 10.43 4.25
C ASN A 5 -4.11 9.01 4.77
N LEU A 6 -4.43 8.87 6.06
CA LEU A 6 -4.72 7.57 6.65
C LEU A 6 -5.92 6.90 5.97
N ALA A 7 -7.02 7.63 5.78
CA ALA A 7 -8.20 7.13 5.08
C ALA A 7 -7.88 6.77 3.61
N ALA A 8 -7.08 7.60 2.92
CA ALA A 8 -6.65 7.34 1.55
C ALA A 8 -5.81 6.06 1.42
N GLU A 9 -4.94 5.77 2.39
CA GLU A 9 -4.18 4.52 2.43
C GLU A 9 -5.07 3.32 2.78
N ILE A 10 -6.01 3.45 3.73
CA ILE A 10 -6.96 2.38 4.06
C ILE A 10 -7.82 2.00 2.84
N LEU A 11 -8.23 2.99 2.05
CA LEU A 11 -9.09 2.81 0.88
C LEU A 11 -8.32 2.58 -0.43
N ASP A 12 -7.00 2.36 -0.37
CA ASP A 12 -6.13 2.18 -1.54
C ASP A 12 -6.21 3.30 -2.59
N VAL A 13 -6.58 4.53 -2.21
CA VAL A 13 -6.74 5.66 -3.15
C VAL A 13 -5.41 6.00 -3.81
N CYS A 14 -4.30 5.94 -3.07
CA CYS A 14 -2.95 6.19 -3.59
C CYS A 14 -2.56 5.13 -4.64
N LEU A 15 -2.77 3.84 -4.33
CA LEU A 15 -2.50 2.74 -5.24
C LEU A 15 -3.40 2.81 -6.49
N TYR A 16 -4.70 3.04 -6.31
CA TYR A 16 -5.67 3.20 -7.39
C TYR A 16 -5.25 4.33 -8.33
N ASN A 17 -4.87 5.49 -7.80
CA ASN A 17 -4.45 6.63 -8.62
C ASN A 17 -3.16 6.34 -9.38
N ALA A 18 -2.19 5.65 -8.78
CA ALA A 18 -0.96 5.24 -9.45
C ALA A 18 -1.26 4.28 -10.61
N ILE A 19 -2.06 3.24 -10.37
CA ILE A 19 -2.46 2.27 -11.42
C ILE A 19 -3.25 2.96 -12.53
N LYS A 20 -4.22 3.81 -12.18
CA LYS A 20 -5.03 4.56 -13.15
C LYS A 20 -4.17 5.42 -14.08
N LYS A 21 -3.07 5.98 -13.57
CA LYS A 21 -2.19 6.86 -14.33
C LYS A 21 -1.13 6.11 -15.14
N TYR A 22 -0.56 5.04 -14.59
CA TYR A 22 0.65 4.41 -15.15
C TYR A 22 0.45 2.97 -15.66
N GLY A 23 -0.69 2.35 -15.39
CA GLY A 23 -0.94 0.94 -15.69
C GLY A 23 -0.43 0.01 -14.58
N THR A 24 -1.00 -1.18 -14.51
CA THR A 24 -0.64 -2.20 -13.50
C THR A 24 0.76 -2.78 -13.72
N GLU A 25 1.28 -2.70 -14.94
CA GLU A 25 2.59 -3.23 -15.32
C GLU A 25 3.77 -2.34 -14.89
N LYS A 26 3.50 -1.10 -14.47
CA LYS A 26 4.52 -0.12 -14.07
C LYS A 26 4.42 0.29 -12.60
N VAL A 27 3.50 -0.32 -11.85
CA VAL A 27 3.28 0.00 -10.43
C VAL A 27 3.60 -1.22 -9.60
N CYS A 28 4.54 -1.07 -8.67
CA CYS A 28 4.89 -2.08 -7.69
C CYS A 28 4.61 -1.53 -6.30
N GLU A 29 4.00 -2.35 -5.45
CA GLU A 29 3.74 -2.03 -4.06
C GLU A 29 4.79 -2.72 -3.18
N ILE A 30 5.28 -2.02 -2.16
CA ILE A 30 6.30 -2.50 -1.24
C ILE A 30 5.75 -2.39 0.18
N ASN A 31 5.62 -3.51 0.87
CA ASN A 31 5.21 -3.53 2.28
C ASN A 31 6.44 -3.28 3.16
N VAL A 32 6.48 -2.14 3.82
CA VAL A 32 7.60 -1.71 4.69
C VAL A 32 7.45 -2.14 6.16
N THR A 33 6.36 -2.83 6.51
CA THR A 33 6.07 -3.21 7.91
C THR A 33 7.20 -4.03 8.52
N GLY A 34 7.80 -3.52 9.59
CA GLY A 34 8.85 -4.22 10.34
C GLY A 34 10.21 -4.34 9.63
N LYS A 35 10.42 -3.62 8.52
CA LYS A 35 11.66 -3.67 7.74
C LYS A 35 12.58 -2.49 8.04
N THR A 36 13.88 -2.70 7.90
CA THR A 36 14.87 -1.61 7.90
C THR A 36 14.90 -0.88 6.55
N ILE A 37 15.55 0.28 6.52
CA ILE A 37 15.72 1.07 5.30
C ILE A 37 16.51 0.27 4.24
N GLU A 38 17.53 -0.46 4.68
CA GLU A 38 18.38 -1.29 3.83
C GLU A 38 17.57 -2.41 3.18
N GLU A 39 16.73 -3.10 3.97
CA GLU A 39 15.85 -4.17 3.47
C GLU A 39 14.86 -3.65 2.44
N VAL A 40 14.21 -2.51 2.71
CA VAL A 40 13.26 -1.87 1.79
C VAL A 40 13.95 -1.44 0.50
N THR A 41 15.12 -0.81 0.61
CA THR A 41 15.86 -0.32 -0.56
C THR A 41 16.33 -1.47 -1.43
N GLN A 42 16.83 -2.55 -0.82
CA GLN A 42 17.23 -3.76 -1.52
C GLN A 42 16.05 -4.40 -2.25
N GLU A 43 14.86 -4.45 -1.62
CA GLU A 43 13.66 -4.99 -2.26
C GLU A 43 13.21 -4.17 -3.47
N ILE A 44 13.32 -2.83 -3.40
CA ILE A 44 13.03 -1.95 -4.53
C ILE A 44 13.98 -2.26 -5.69
N LEU A 45 15.30 -2.34 -5.43
CA LEU A 45 16.30 -2.64 -6.45
C LEU A 45 16.06 -4.01 -7.09
N GLU A 46 15.84 -5.06 -6.28
CA GLU A 46 15.56 -6.41 -6.78
C GLU A 46 14.29 -6.48 -7.63
N THR A 47 13.28 -5.67 -7.29
CA THR A 47 12.04 -5.58 -8.09
C THR A 47 12.30 -4.88 -9.43
N MET A 48 13.07 -3.79 -9.44
CA MET A 48 13.45 -3.08 -10.67
C MET A 48 14.32 -3.92 -11.60
N GLU A 49 15.21 -4.75 -11.05
CA GLU A 49 16.07 -5.67 -11.81
C GLU A 49 15.34 -6.95 -12.26
N GLY A 50 14.07 -7.12 -11.90
CA GLY A 50 13.28 -8.32 -12.23
C GLY A 50 13.65 -9.56 -11.42
N LYS A 51 14.49 -9.43 -10.40
CA LYS A 51 14.85 -10.51 -9.45
C LYS A 51 13.70 -10.82 -8.48
N ARG A 52 12.81 -9.85 -8.25
CA ARG A 52 11.53 -10.03 -7.56
C ARG A 52 10.37 -9.68 -8.47
N LYS A 53 9.26 -10.41 -8.28
CA LYS A 53 8.02 -10.14 -9.01
C LYS A 53 7.38 -8.85 -8.47
N CYS A 54 7.28 -7.84 -9.31
CA CYS A 54 6.43 -6.67 -9.07
C CYS A 54 4.97 -7.09 -8.87
N ARG A 55 4.35 -6.62 -7.79
CA ARG A 55 2.95 -6.92 -7.42
C ARG A 55 2.27 -5.66 -6.90
N THR A 56 0.95 -5.64 -6.99
CA THR A 56 0.06 -4.63 -6.39
C THR A 56 -1.01 -5.31 -5.56
N ARG A 57 -1.64 -4.58 -4.64
CA ARG A 57 -2.62 -5.09 -3.66
C ARG A 57 -2.03 -6.16 -2.77
N ILE A 58 -0.84 -5.91 -2.23
CA ILE A 58 -0.16 -6.82 -1.31
C ILE A 58 -0.52 -6.54 0.16
N VAL A 59 -1.05 -5.36 0.46
CA VAL A 59 -1.60 -5.00 1.77
C VAL A 59 -3.10 -4.73 1.64
N ASP A 60 -3.91 -5.26 2.57
CA ASP A 60 -5.35 -5.00 2.66
C ASP A 60 -5.68 -4.43 4.05
N TRP A 61 -5.57 -3.11 4.17
CA TRP A 61 -5.87 -2.42 5.43
C TRP A 61 -7.37 -2.40 5.72
N LEU A 62 -8.21 -2.21 4.70
CA LEU A 62 -9.66 -2.18 4.88
C LEU A 62 -10.19 -3.52 5.38
N GLY A 63 -9.79 -4.62 4.74
CA GLY A 63 -10.17 -5.97 5.15
C GLY A 63 -9.66 -6.31 6.54
N LYS A 64 -8.43 -5.89 6.89
CA LYS A 64 -7.89 -6.06 8.24
C LYS A 64 -8.74 -5.31 9.29
N LEU A 65 -9.04 -4.04 9.06
CA LEU A 65 -9.83 -3.23 10.00
C LEU A 65 -11.27 -3.71 10.11
N TYR A 66 -11.86 -4.22 9.02
CA TYR A 66 -13.16 -4.87 9.04
C TYR A 66 -13.16 -6.08 9.96
N ALA A 67 -12.17 -6.96 9.80
CA ALA A 67 -12.04 -8.18 10.62
C ALA A 67 -11.76 -7.88 12.10
N GLU A 68 -11.15 -6.73 12.40
CA GLU A 68 -10.88 -6.28 13.77
C GLU A 68 -12.03 -5.44 14.37
N GLU A 69 -13.13 -5.20 13.64
CA GLU A 69 -14.24 -4.31 14.04
C GLU A 69 -13.81 -2.87 14.34
N LYS A 70 -12.76 -2.39 13.67
CA LYS A 70 -12.13 -1.06 13.91
C LYS A 70 -12.36 -0.04 12.81
N ILE A 71 -13.23 -0.31 11.84
CA ILE A 71 -13.46 0.62 10.72
C ILE A 71 -13.88 2.01 11.22
N ASP A 72 -14.80 2.06 12.18
CA ASP A 72 -15.36 3.32 12.69
C ASP A 72 -14.32 4.18 13.40
N ASP A 73 -13.27 3.59 13.96
CA ASP A 73 -12.19 4.33 14.62
C ASP A 73 -11.43 5.23 13.63
N PHE A 74 -11.40 4.84 12.36
CA PHE A 74 -10.60 5.50 11.33
C PHE A 74 -11.42 6.20 10.24
N LEU A 75 -12.62 5.68 9.93
CA LEU A 75 -13.41 6.13 8.77
C LEU A 75 -14.75 6.79 9.09
N LYS A 76 -15.21 6.82 10.35
CA LYS A 76 -16.57 7.29 10.72
C LYS A 76 -16.90 8.74 10.32
N ASP A 77 -15.91 9.61 10.22
CA ASP A 77 -16.12 11.05 9.93
C ASP A 77 -15.92 11.40 8.44
N PHE A 78 -15.87 10.39 7.55
CA PHE A 78 -15.70 10.57 6.10
C PHE A 78 -16.99 10.30 5.34
#